data_AF-A0A847I8W0-F1
#
_entry.id   AF-A0A847I8W0-F1
#
_cell.length_a   1.000
_cell.length_b   1.000
_cell.length_c   1.000
_cell.angle_alpha   90.00
_cell.angle_beta   90.00
_cell.angle_gamma   90.00
#
_symmetry.space_group_name_H-M   'P 1'
#
loop_
_entity.id
_entity.type
_entity.pdbx_description
1 polymer ?
#
loop_
_entity_poly.entity_id
_entity_poly.type
_entity_poly.pdbx_seq_one_letter_code
_entity_poly.pdbx_strand_id
1 'polypeptide(L)' 'QEVLDIEATQIDPPPPLGANVDTSFILGLGKVKDEVKILLDVDKVLSAAELSELEQSLQG' A
#
# COMPACT_ATOMS: atom_id res chain seq x y z
N GLN A 1 17.49 -0.71 10.74
CA GLN A 1 16.20 -0.28 10.20
C GLN A 1 16.25 1.24 10.14
N GLU A 2 16.30 1.80 8.94
CA GLU A 2 16.36 3.25 8.75
C GLU A 2 14.93 3.77 8.54
N VAL A 3 14.56 4.82 9.27
CA VAL A 3 13.30 5.55 9.07
C VAL A 3 13.61 6.74 8.19
N LEU A 4 12.85 6.91 7.13
CA LEU A 4 12.95 8.04 6.21
C LEU A 4 11.71 8.90 6.38
N ASP A 5 11.93 10.17 6.70
CA ASP A 5 10.86 11.16 6.67
C ASP A 5 10.57 11.54 5.22
N ILE A 6 9.29 11.51 4.83
CA ILE A 6 8.80 11.88 3.50
C ILE A 6 7.72 12.92 3.71
N GLU A 7 7.95 14.11 3.16
CA GLU A 7 6.97 15.19 3.20
C GLU A 7 5.76 14.85 2.33
N ALA A 8 4.55 15.28 2.74
CA ALA A 8 3.33 15.01 2.00
C ALA A 8 3.36 15.59 0.57
N THR A 9 4.13 16.64 0.34
CA THR A 9 4.33 17.27 -0.98
C THR A 9 5.19 16.44 -1.93
N GLN A 10 5.90 15.43 -1.42
CA GLN A 10 6.69 14.47 -2.20
C GLN A 10 5.92 13.18 -2.51
N ILE A 11 4.64 13.14 -2.15
CA ILE A 11 3.74 12.01 -2.41
C ILE A 11 2.88 12.32 -3.63
N ASP A 12 3.09 11.54 -4.67
CA ASP A 12 2.26 11.56 -5.87
C ASP A 12 1.14 10.50 -5.76
N PRO A 13 0.01 10.69 -6.45
CA PRO A 13 -1.03 9.67 -6.50
C PRO A 13 -0.48 8.37 -7.14
N PRO A 14 -1.00 7.21 -6.73
CA PRO A 14 -0.59 5.94 -7.32
C PRO A 14 -0.92 5.94 -8.82
N PRO A 15 -0.04 5.36 -9.65
CA PRO A 15 -0.31 5.25 -11.06
C PRO A 15 -1.44 4.22 -11.24
N PRO A 16 -2.18 4.27 -12.36
CA PRO A 16 -3.10 3.20 -12.69
C PRO A 16 -2.33 1.90 -12.85
N LEU A 17 -2.36 1.06 -11.81
CA LEU A 17 -1.91 -0.32 -11.88
C LEU A 17 -3.02 -1.10 -12.59
N GLY A 18 -2.63 -2.03 -13.49
CA GLY A 18 -3.58 -2.72 -14.37
C GLY A 18 -4.76 -3.36 -13.60
N ALA A 19 -5.85 -3.66 -14.31
CA ALA A 19 -7.16 -4.00 -13.75
C ALA A 19 -7.24 -5.14 -12.70
N ASN A 20 -6.17 -5.91 -12.50
CA ASN A 20 -6.10 -7.01 -11.53
C ASN A 20 -5.31 -6.66 -10.25
N VAL A 21 -4.85 -5.42 -10.09
CA VAL A 21 -4.15 -4.98 -8.88
C VAL A 21 -5.10 -4.13 -8.07
N ASP A 22 -5.42 -4.60 -6.87
CA ASP A 22 -6.12 -3.77 -5.89
C ASP A 22 -5.18 -2.66 -5.41
N THR A 23 -5.55 -1.42 -5.64
CA THR A 23 -4.77 -0.24 -5.25
C THR A 23 -5.31 0.41 -3.98
N SER A 24 -6.34 -0.16 -3.35
CA SER A 24 -7.02 0.41 -2.18
C SER A 24 -6.11 0.59 -0.97
N PHE A 25 -5.08 -0.26 -0.85
CA PHE A 25 -4.07 -0.23 0.21
C PHE A 25 -2.84 0.64 -0.12
N ILE A 26 -2.79 1.26 -1.30
CA ILE A 26 -1.70 2.17 -1.68
C ILE A 26 -2.05 3.59 -1.24
N LEU A 27 -1.23 4.17 -0.37
CA LEU A 27 -1.35 5.56 0.06
C LEU A 27 -0.86 6.50 -1.04
N GLY A 28 0.22 6.14 -1.74
CA GLY A 28 0.76 6.90 -2.86
C GLY A 28 2.14 6.45 -3.30
N LEU A 29 2.80 7.26 -4.12
CA LEU A 29 4.19 7.10 -4.51
C LEU A 29 5.03 8.20 -3.88
N GLY A 30 6.03 7.84 -3.07
CA GLY A 30 7.03 8.78 -2.56
C GLY A 30 8.27 8.79 -3.45
N LYS A 31 8.78 9.97 -3.84
CA LYS A 31 10.07 10.08 -4.55
C LYS A 31 11.17 10.51 -3.58
N VAL A 32 12.16 9.63 -3.38
CA VAL A 32 13.29 9.86 -2.47
C VAL A 32 14.60 9.52 -3.19
N LYS A 33 15.53 10.49 -3.28
CA LYS A 33 16.87 10.30 -3.90
C LYS A 33 16.81 9.62 -5.28
N ASP A 34 15.89 10.08 -6.13
CA ASP A 34 15.61 9.53 -7.47
C ASP A 34 15.06 8.09 -7.51
N GLU A 35 14.72 7.51 -6.36
CA GLU A 35 13.97 6.26 -6.28
C GLU A 35 12.49 6.53 -6.02
N VAL A 36 11.64 5.80 -6.74
CA VAL A 36 10.20 5.77 -6.48
C VAL A 36 9.94 4.67 -5.45
N LYS A 37 9.25 5.04 -4.37
CA LYS A 37 8.83 4.14 -3.29
C LYS A 37 7.30 4.09 -3.29
N ILE A 38 6.73 2.90 -3.19
CA ILE A 38 5.28 2.74 -2.98
C ILE A 38 5.02 2.88 -1.48
N LEU A 39 4.14 3.79 -1.12
CA LEU A 39 3.68 4.01 0.24
C LEU A 39 2.42 3.19 0.46
N LEU A 40 2.45 2.29 1.44
CA LEU A 40 1.35 1.41 1.79
C LEU A 40 0.66 1.88 3.05
N ASP A 41 -0.66 1.76 3.07
CA ASP A 41 -1.50 1.97 4.24
C ASP A 41 -1.56 0.66 5.04
N VAL A 42 -0.79 0.59 6.13
CA VAL A 42 -0.63 -0.63 6.95
C VAL A 42 -1.97 -1.08 7.53
N ASP A 43 -2.84 -0.16 7.94
CA ASP A 43 -4.14 -0.49 8.52
C ASP A 43 -5.02 -1.22 7.51
N LYS A 44 -5.01 -0.74 6.25
CA LYS A 44 -5.74 -1.40 5.15
C LYS A 44 -5.12 -2.73 4.74
N VAL A 45 -3.79 -2.82 4.70
CA VAL A 45 -3.09 -4.07 4.36
C VAL A 45 -3.42 -5.17 5.36
N LEU A 46 -3.35 -4.86 6.66
CA LEU A 46 -3.67 -5.81 7.71
C LEU A 46 -5.15 -6.20 7.68
N SER A 47 -6.05 -5.23 7.52
CA SER A 47 -7.50 -5.50 7.42
C SER A 47 -7.84 -6.44 6.26
N ALA A 48 -7.20 -6.25 5.10
CA ALA A 48 -7.38 -7.12 3.94
C ALA A 48 -6.87 -8.54 4.20
N ALA A 49 -5.74 -8.68 4.89
CA ALA A 49 -5.19 -9.97 5.29
C ALA A 49 -6.11 -10.70 6.29
N GLU A 50 -6.57 -9.99 7.33
CA GLU A 50 -7.47 -10.53 8.36
C GLU A 50 -8.81 -10.99 7.75
N LEU A 51 -9.37 -10.22 6.81
CA LEU A 51 -10.57 -10.62 6.10
C LEU A 51 -10.34 -11.89 5.28
N SER A 52 -9.20 -11.98 4.58
CA SER A 52 -8.85 -13.18 3.81
C SER A 52 -8.69 -14.41 4.70
N GLU A 53 -8.08 -14.27 5.88
CA GLU A 53 -7.95 -15.34 6.86
C GLU A 53 -9.34 -15.81 7.38
N LEU A 54 -10.24 -14.87 7.65
CA LEU A 54 -11.60 -15.17 8.07
C LEU A 54 -12.37 -15.93 6.97
N GLU A 55 -12.29 -15.47 5.72
CA GLU A 55 -12.92 -16.14 4.57
C GLU A 55 -12.43 -17.58 4.40
N GLN A 56 -11.12 -17.79 4.53
CA GLN A 56 -10.52 -19.14 4.47
C GLN A 56 -11.04 -20.03 5.61
N SER A 57 -11.22 -19.48 6.81
CA SER A 57 -11.75 -20.24 7.95
C SER A 57 -13.23 -20.65 7.79
N LEU A 58 -14.01 -19.89 7.03
CA LEU A 58 -15.43 -20.16 6.75
C LEU A 58 -15.65 -21.13 5.58
N GLN A 59 -14.65 -21.29 4.72
CA GLN A 59 -14.67 -22.23 3.59
C GLN A 59 -14.15 -23.64 3.95
N GLY A 60 -13.80 -23.87 5.22
CA GLY A 60 -13.35 -25.15 5.78
C GLY A 60 -14.46 -25.95 6.44
#